data_AF-A0A2Z4K1K9-F1
#
_entry.id   AF-A0A2Z4K1K9-F1
#
_cell.length_a   1.000
_cell.length_b   1.000
_cell.length_c   1.000
_cell.angle_alpha   90.00
_cell.angle_beta   90.00
_cell.angle_gamma   90.00
#
_symmetry.space_group_name_H-M   'P 1'
#
loop_
_entity.id
_entity.type
_entity.pdbx_description
1 polymer ?
#
loop_
_entity_poly.entity_id
_entity_poly.type
_entity_poly.pdbx_seq_one_letter_code
_entity_poly.pdbx_strand_id
1 'polypeptide(L)'
;MKNIKTSAKLAVATGMAFATISAAPAAAQPSDLDPAAVAAASRYALPIAFDSFVTKCSTSLDRRGYALSNSERLMAKFSDGIDEAWPAAKDAMILMASGNADTREMTAVFAMLGDDELRPFVDGLVGGLIGQEIKTDDCEVIERGLEILDPLPAENIAQMVGLIVELGARDEEEEVASEGTAE
;
A
#
# COMPACT_ATOMS: atom_id res chain seq x y z
N MET A 1 -20.42 46.72 42.63
CA MET A 1 -19.11 47.14 43.21
C MET A 1 -18.12 47.20 42.04
N LYS A 2 -17.91 48.39 41.47
CA LYS A 2 -16.80 49.33 41.70
C LYS A 2 -15.50 48.94 40.96
N ASN A 3 -15.39 49.49 39.75
CA ASN A 3 -14.23 49.94 38.97
C ASN A 3 -12.82 49.57 39.47
N ILE A 4 -11.94 49.13 38.55
CA ILE A 4 -10.57 49.68 38.40
C ILE A 4 -10.19 49.62 36.91
N LYS A 5 -9.87 50.80 36.34
CA LYS A 5 -9.10 50.99 35.10
C LYS A 5 -7.64 51.19 35.51
N THR A 6 -6.70 50.56 34.81
CA THR A 6 -5.32 51.07 34.74
C THR A 6 -4.72 50.80 33.36
N SER A 7 -4.33 51.88 32.71
CA SER A 7 -3.63 51.90 31.44
C SER A 7 -2.11 51.71 31.65
N ALA A 8 -1.46 51.16 30.62
CA ALA A 8 -0.33 51.77 29.92
C ALA A 8 1.00 50.98 29.83
N LYS A 9 1.56 51.13 28.62
CA LYS A 9 2.98 51.13 28.19
C LYS A 9 3.60 49.81 27.71
N LEU A 10 3.62 49.74 26.38
CA LEU A 10 4.66 49.26 25.47
C LEU A 10 6.05 49.07 26.12
N ALA A 11 6.57 47.85 26.03
CA ALA A 11 8.00 47.56 26.07
C ALA A 11 8.33 46.65 24.89
N VAL A 12 8.97 47.23 23.87
CA VAL A 12 9.68 46.52 22.81
C VAL A 12 10.91 45.89 23.45
N ALA A 13 10.95 44.57 23.52
CA ALA A 13 12.16 43.81 23.82
C ALA A 13 12.52 42.99 22.60
N THR A 14 13.52 43.46 21.87
CA THR A 14 14.19 42.77 20.77
C THR A 14 14.89 41.53 21.34
N GLY A 15 14.24 40.38 21.22
CA GLY A 15 14.83 39.07 21.47
C GLY A 15 15.06 38.38 20.12
N MET A 16 16.33 38.17 19.79
CA MET A 16 16.78 37.52 18.56
C MET A 16 16.16 36.12 18.45
N ALA A 17 15.29 35.94 17.46
CA ALA A 17 14.69 34.67 17.12
C ALA A 17 15.78 33.71 16.60
N PHE A 18 16.10 32.68 17.37
CA PHE A 18 16.54 31.41 16.79
C PHE A 18 15.32 30.48 16.83
N ALA A 19 14.48 30.58 15.79
CA ALA A 19 13.59 29.50 15.45
C ALA A 19 14.50 28.36 14.97
N THR A 20 14.82 27.42 15.86
CA THR A 20 15.32 26.11 15.44
C THR A 20 14.20 25.48 14.63
N ILE A 21 14.24 25.64 13.32
CA ILE A 21 13.52 24.77 12.41
C ILE A 21 14.13 23.39 12.63
N SER A 22 13.52 22.63 13.53
CA SER A 22 13.66 21.18 13.52
C SER A 22 13.16 20.77 12.15
N ALA A 23 14.08 20.44 11.24
CA ALA A 23 13.72 19.68 10.06
C ALA A 23 13.13 18.38 10.58
N ALA A 24 11.81 18.30 10.68
CA ALA A 24 11.14 17.02 10.75
C ALA A 24 11.65 16.23 9.54
N PRO A 25 11.95 14.92 9.68
CA PRO A 25 12.22 14.12 8.50
C PRO A 25 11.04 14.33 7.55
N ALA A 26 11.33 14.80 6.34
CA ALA A 26 10.32 14.84 5.30
C ALA A 26 9.77 13.41 5.23
N ALA A 27 8.45 13.26 5.47
CA ALA A 27 7.81 11.99 5.22
C ALA A 27 8.12 11.64 3.75
N ALA A 28 8.65 10.45 3.51
CA ALA A 28 8.93 9.98 2.16
C ALA A 28 7.68 10.18 1.31
N GLN A 29 7.82 10.86 0.18
CA GLN A 29 6.71 11.09 -0.72
C GLN A 29 6.48 9.80 -1.53
N PRO A 30 5.24 9.49 -1.96
CA PRO A 30 4.95 8.32 -2.79
C PRO A 30 5.87 8.19 -4.03
N SER A 31 6.39 9.31 -4.55
CA SER A 31 7.37 9.41 -5.64
C SER A 31 8.73 8.78 -5.35
N ASP A 32 9.04 8.49 -4.09
CA ASP A 32 10.30 7.87 -3.68
C ASP A 32 10.30 6.34 -3.86
N LEU A 33 9.18 5.75 -4.30
CA LEU A 33 9.07 4.31 -4.52
C LEU A 33 9.86 3.90 -5.77
N ASP A 34 10.91 3.11 -5.55
CA ASP A 34 11.66 2.44 -6.62
C ASP A 34 10.72 1.50 -7.40
N PRO A 35 10.57 1.66 -8.74
CA PRO A 35 9.74 0.78 -9.55
C PRO A 35 10.07 -0.70 -9.39
N ALA A 36 11.33 -1.05 -9.16
CA ALA A 36 11.73 -2.43 -8.89
C ALA A 36 11.19 -2.94 -7.55
N ALA A 37 11.10 -2.08 -6.54
CA ALA A 37 10.56 -2.41 -5.23
C ALA A 37 9.03 -2.60 -5.29
N VAL A 38 8.32 -1.75 -6.06
CA VAL A 38 6.88 -1.91 -6.30
C VAL A 38 6.59 -3.20 -7.08
N ALA A 39 7.41 -3.52 -8.09
CA ALA A 39 7.29 -4.78 -8.82
C ALA A 39 7.53 -6.00 -7.91
N ALA A 40 8.52 -5.93 -7.00
CA ALA A 40 8.75 -6.98 -6.01
C ALA A 40 7.58 -7.14 -5.03
N ALA A 41 7.02 -6.03 -4.53
CA ALA A 41 5.82 -6.05 -3.69
C ALA A 41 4.62 -6.66 -4.43
N SER A 42 4.44 -6.29 -5.71
CA SER A 42 3.41 -6.86 -6.57
C SER A 42 3.62 -8.36 -6.79
N ARG A 43 4.87 -8.78 -7.04
CA ARG A 43 5.26 -10.19 -7.22
C ARG A 43 4.96 -11.01 -5.97
N TYR A 44 5.23 -10.46 -4.80
CA TYR A 44 4.91 -11.08 -3.51
C TYR A 44 3.40 -11.18 -3.27
N ALA A 45 2.64 -10.14 -3.66
CA ALA A 45 1.20 -10.06 -3.45
C ALA A 45 0.38 -10.96 -4.37
N LEU A 46 0.86 -11.33 -5.56
CA LEU A 46 0.10 -12.14 -6.53
C LEU A 46 -0.52 -13.43 -5.96
N PRO A 47 0.23 -14.32 -5.29
CA PRO A 47 -0.36 -15.55 -4.73
C PRO A 47 -1.38 -15.25 -3.63
N ILE A 48 -1.13 -14.22 -2.80
CA ILE A 48 -2.05 -13.76 -1.75
C ILE A 48 -3.35 -13.23 -2.36
N ALA A 49 -3.24 -12.46 -3.45
CA ALA A 49 -4.37 -11.92 -4.18
C ALA A 49 -5.23 -13.03 -4.80
N PHE A 50 -4.59 -14.04 -5.39
CA PHE A 50 -5.28 -15.18 -5.97
C PHE A 50 -5.98 -16.02 -4.89
N ASP A 51 -5.32 -16.30 -3.76
CA ASP A 51 -5.94 -17.01 -2.63
C ASP A 51 -7.15 -16.24 -2.06
N SER A 52 -7.00 -14.93 -1.88
CA SER A 52 -8.07 -14.04 -1.42
C SER A 52 -9.25 -14.04 -2.38
N PHE A 53 -8.99 -14.00 -3.68
CA PHE A 53 -10.00 -14.11 -4.72
C PHE A 53 -10.73 -15.46 -4.66
N VAL A 54 -10.03 -16.59 -4.63
CA VAL A 54 -10.66 -17.92 -4.55
C VAL A 54 -11.49 -18.05 -3.27
N THR A 55 -10.95 -17.61 -2.13
CA THR A 55 -11.64 -17.62 -0.84
C THR A 55 -12.92 -16.81 -0.89
N LYS A 56 -12.88 -15.59 -1.45
CA LYS A 56 -14.03 -14.69 -1.55
C LYS A 56 -15.08 -15.15 -2.55
N CYS A 57 -14.65 -15.72 -3.67
CA CYS A 57 -15.49 -15.93 -4.85
C CYS A 57 -15.93 -17.37 -5.10
N SER A 58 -15.33 -18.37 -4.44
CA SER A 58 -15.60 -19.79 -4.71
C SER A 58 -17.08 -20.22 -4.67
N THR A 59 -17.92 -19.54 -3.88
CA THR A 59 -19.35 -19.83 -3.77
C THR A 59 -20.19 -19.21 -4.89
N SER A 60 -19.66 -18.18 -5.55
CA SER A 60 -20.33 -17.44 -6.63
C SER A 60 -19.87 -17.85 -8.02
N LEU A 61 -18.71 -18.50 -8.14
CA LEU A 61 -18.17 -18.98 -9.40
C LEU A 61 -18.74 -20.35 -9.80
N ASP A 62 -18.73 -20.65 -11.10
CA ASP A 62 -19.01 -22.01 -11.58
C ASP A 62 -17.92 -22.96 -11.06
N ARG A 63 -18.33 -24.10 -10.49
CA ARG A 63 -17.41 -25.16 -10.01
C ARG A 63 -16.46 -25.70 -11.08
N ARG A 64 -16.80 -25.53 -12.36
CA ARG A 64 -15.98 -25.86 -13.54
C ARG A 64 -15.51 -24.61 -14.28
N GLY A 65 -15.65 -23.44 -13.67
CA GLY A 65 -15.08 -22.17 -14.14
C GLY A 65 -13.56 -22.20 -14.17
N TYR A 66 -12.97 -21.19 -14.80
CA TYR A 66 -11.54 -21.17 -15.09
C TYR A 66 -10.71 -21.19 -13.81
N ALA A 67 -11.02 -20.32 -12.86
CA ALA A 67 -10.24 -20.14 -11.65
C ALA A 67 -10.26 -21.40 -10.77
N LEU A 68 -11.43 -22.00 -10.58
CA LEU A 68 -11.59 -23.19 -9.74
C LEU A 68 -11.01 -24.45 -10.39
N SER A 69 -11.13 -24.59 -11.71
CA SER A 69 -10.57 -25.75 -12.45
C SER A 69 -9.05 -25.72 -12.56
N ASN A 70 -8.44 -24.55 -12.43
CA ASN A 70 -6.99 -24.34 -12.59
C ASN A 70 -6.29 -23.89 -11.29
N SER A 71 -6.97 -23.93 -10.15
CA SER A 71 -6.53 -23.27 -8.91
C SER A 71 -5.12 -23.69 -8.48
N GLU A 72 -4.83 -24.98 -8.46
CA GLU A 72 -3.51 -25.50 -8.07
C GLU A 72 -2.40 -25.01 -9.02
N ARG A 73 -2.65 -25.01 -10.34
CA ARG A 73 -1.68 -24.55 -11.34
C ARG A 73 -1.46 -23.05 -11.26
N LEU A 74 -2.53 -22.27 -11.10
CA LEU A 74 -2.46 -20.82 -10.98
C LEU A 74 -1.75 -20.41 -9.70
N MET A 75 -2.06 -21.07 -8.58
CA MET A 75 -1.36 -20.87 -7.32
C MET A 75 0.13 -21.19 -7.47
N ALA A 76 0.50 -22.33 -8.05
CA ALA A 76 1.91 -22.66 -8.29
C ALA A 76 2.63 -21.61 -9.14
N LYS A 77 1.97 -21.11 -10.19
CA LYS A 77 2.50 -20.04 -11.04
C LYS A 77 2.72 -18.73 -10.27
N PHE A 78 1.73 -18.30 -9.49
CA PHE A 78 1.84 -17.05 -8.74
C PHE A 78 2.77 -17.17 -7.54
N SER A 79 2.89 -18.35 -6.95
CA SER A 79 3.80 -18.58 -5.83
C SER A 79 5.26 -18.70 -6.24
N ASP A 80 5.59 -18.75 -7.55
CA ASP A 80 6.94 -19.04 -8.06
C ASP A 80 8.08 -18.23 -7.38
N GLY A 81 8.67 -17.14 -7.85
CA GLY A 81 9.68 -16.40 -7.05
C GLY A 81 9.20 -15.65 -5.78
N ILE A 82 8.27 -16.17 -4.96
CA ILE A 82 7.71 -15.44 -3.80
C ILE A 82 8.73 -15.23 -2.67
N ASP A 83 9.58 -16.22 -2.40
CA ASP A 83 10.56 -16.17 -1.32
C ASP A 83 11.69 -15.19 -1.65
N GLU A 84 12.12 -15.17 -2.92
CA GLU A 84 13.11 -14.24 -3.44
C GLU A 84 12.59 -12.79 -3.46
N ALA A 85 11.28 -12.61 -3.69
CA ALA A 85 10.65 -11.29 -3.70
C ALA A 85 10.50 -10.68 -2.30
N TRP A 86 10.43 -11.50 -1.25
CA TRP A 86 10.09 -11.06 0.10
C TRP A 86 10.94 -9.90 0.64
N PRO A 87 12.29 -9.91 0.59
CA PRO A 87 13.08 -8.85 1.18
C PRO A 87 12.80 -7.47 0.57
N ALA A 88 12.72 -7.40 -0.76
CA ALA A 88 12.42 -6.14 -1.46
C ALA A 88 10.94 -5.73 -1.30
N ALA A 89 10.02 -6.70 -1.31
CA ALA A 89 8.60 -6.45 -1.07
C ALA A 89 8.35 -5.86 0.32
N LYS A 90 8.98 -6.41 1.35
CA LYS A 90 8.89 -5.93 2.73
C LYS A 90 9.33 -4.48 2.84
N ASP A 91 10.50 -4.14 2.30
CA ASP A 91 11.03 -2.78 2.36
C ASP A 91 10.10 -1.79 1.63
N ALA A 92 9.58 -2.17 0.46
CA ALA A 92 8.61 -1.37 -0.28
C ALA A 92 7.31 -1.15 0.53
N MET A 93 6.77 -2.21 1.15
CA MET A 93 5.54 -2.14 1.93
C MET A 93 5.70 -1.28 3.19
N ILE A 94 6.84 -1.36 3.89
CA ILE A 94 7.14 -0.48 5.03
C ILE A 94 7.20 0.98 4.58
N LEU A 95 7.86 1.26 3.46
CA LEU A 95 7.97 2.60 2.89
C LEU A 95 6.58 3.17 2.54
N MET A 96 5.77 2.41 1.79
CA MET A 96 4.38 2.77 1.46
C MET A 96 3.55 3.02 2.73
N ALA A 97 3.64 2.13 3.71
CA ALA A 97 2.87 2.25 4.96
C ALA A 97 3.25 3.48 5.78
N SER A 98 4.51 3.93 5.71
CA SER A 98 5.01 5.11 6.41
C SER A 98 4.52 6.43 5.81
N GLY A 99 4.33 6.46 4.49
CA GLY A 99 3.82 7.60 3.75
C GLY A 99 2.32 7.81 3.95
N ASN A 100 1.54 6.72 4.05
CA ASN A 100 0.09 6.78 4.22
C ASN A 100 -0.32 6.97 5.70
N ALA A 101 -1.21 7.94 5.96
CA ALA A 101 -1.63 8.29 7.30
C ALA A 101 -2.39 7.18 8.03
N ASP A 102 -3.20 6.41 7.31
CA ASP A 102 -4.05 5.37 7.87
C ASP A 102 -3.24 4.12 8.25
N THR A 103 -2.11 3.89 7.57
CA THR A 103 -1.24 2.72 7.80
C THR A 103 0.02 3.04 8.60
N ARG A 104 0.26 4.32 8.95
CA ARG A 104 1.50 4.73 9.62
C ARG A 104 1.71 4.02 10.95
N GLU A 105 0.64 3.81 11.71
CA GLU A 105 0.71 3.08 13.00
C GLU A 105 1.17 1.63 12.82
N MET A 106 0.97 1.04 11.64
CA MET A 106 1.40 -0.32 11.32
C MET A 106 2.92 -0.46 11.20
N THR A 107 3.62 0.63 10.86
CA THR A 107 5.10 0.62 10.77
C THR A 107 5.76 0.33 12.11
N ALA A 108 5.12 0.72 13.22
CA ALA A 108 5.60 0.38 14.56
C ALA A 108 5.49 -1.13 14.84
N VAL A 109 4.44 -1.78 14.34
CA VAL A 109 4.26 -3.24 14.46
C VAL A 109 5.32 -3.96 13.64
N PHE A 110 5.61 -3.48 12.42
CA PHE A 110 6.66 -4.04 11.57
C PHE A 110 8.04 -3.99 12.23
N ALA A 111 8.36 -2.92 12.95
CA ALA A 111 9.63 -2.78 13.67
C ALA A 111 9.76 -3.69 14.91
N MET A 112 8.65 -4.26 15.40
CA MET A 112 8.63 -5.10 16.61
C MET A 112 8.72 -6.60 16.31
N LEU A 113 8.49 -7.01 15.06
CA LEU A 113 8.49 -8.42 14.64
C LEU A 113 9.81 -8.79 13.94
N GLY A 114 10.26 -10.03 14.12
CA GLY A 114 11.30 -10.61 13.28
C GLY A 114 10.72 -11.01 11.92
N ASP A 115 11.58 -11.31 10.95
CA ASP A 115 11.12 -11.65 9.59
C ASP A 115 10.20 -12.87 9.55
N ASP A 116 10.50 -13.89 10.38
CA ASP A 116 9.72 -15.14 10.45
C ASP A 116 8.30 -14.90 10.98
N GLU A 117 8.11 -13.93 11.89
CA GLU A 117 6.79 -13.55 12.40
C GLU A 117 6.10 -12.49 11.54
N LEU A 118 6.88 -11.60 10.94
CA LEU A 118 6.39 -10.48 10.14
C LEU A 118 5.73 -10.97 8.86
N ARG A 119 6.31 -11.98 8.21
CA ARG A 119 5.81 -12.50 6.94
C ARG A 119 4.34 -12.98 7.01
N PRO A 120 3.94 -13.91 7.89
CA PRO A 120 2.54 -14.34 7.99
C PRO A 120 1.60 -13.21 8.46
N PHE A 121 2.11 -12.23 9.23
CA PHE A 121 1.32 -11.04 9.57
C PHE A 121 1.01 -10.19 8.32
N VAL A 122 2.03 -9.94 7.48
CA VAL A 122 1.87 -9.22 6.21
C VAL A 122 0.95 -9.98 5.26
N ASP A 123 1.08 -11.30 5.17
CA ASP A 123 0.22 -12.14 4.33
C ASP A 123 -1.26 -11.97 4.71
N GLY A 124 -1.57 -12.06 6.00
CA GLY A 124 -2.92 -11.89 6.51
C GLY A 124 -3.45 -10.48 6.31
N LEU A 125 -2.61 -9.46 6.50
CA LEU A 125 -2.98 -8.07 6.27
C LEU A 125 -3.30 -7.80 4.79
N VAL A 126 -2.37 -8.13 3.90
CA VAL A 126 -2.50 -7.90 2.45
C VAL A 126 -3.70 -8.68 1.91
N GLY A 127 -3.85 -9.96 2.28
CA GLY A 127 -5.00 -10.75 1.89
C GLY A 127 -6.32 -10.18 2.44
N GLY A 128 -6.31 -9.70 3.67
CA GLY A 128 -7.45 -9.02 4.29
C GLY A 128 -7.87 -7.75 3.54
N LEU A 129 -6.91 -6.91 3.14
CA LEU A 129 -7.17 -5.68 2.37
C LEU A 129 -7.70 -6.03 0.97
N ILE A 130 -7.06 -6.96 0.26
CA ILE A 130 -7.51 -7.38 -1.08
C ILE A 130 -8.90 -8.00 -1.02
N GLY A 131 -9.17 -8.89 -0.06
CA GLY A 131 -10.46 -9.54 0.10
C GLY A 131 -11.61 -8.59 0.47
N GLN A 132 -11.29 -7.44 1.09
CA GLN A 132 -12.26 -6.37 1.35
C GLN A 132 -12.67 -5.64 0.06
N GLU A 133 -11.71 -5.38 -0.82
CA GLU A 133 -11.97 -4.72 -2.10
C GLU A 133 -12.68 -5.61 -3.12
N ILE A 134 -12.52 -6.94 -3.04
CA ILE A 134 -13.23 -7.88 -3.91
C ILE A 134 -14.70 -7.95 -3.50
N LYS A 135 -15.57 -7.41 -4.35
CA LYS A 135 -17.03 -7.56 -4.25
C LYS A 135 -17.46 -8.86 -4.91
N THR A 136 -18.45 -9.52 -4.31
CA THR A 136 -18.96 -10.80 -4.82
C THR A 136 -19.55 -10.69 -6.23
N ASP A 137 -20.13 -9.54 -6.57
CA ASP A 137 -20.71 -9.27 -7.90
C ASP A 137 -19.64 -9.15 -8.99
N ASP A 138 -18.38 -8.87 -8.62
CA ASP A 138 -17.26 -8.73 -9.56
C ASP A 138 -16.53 -10.06 -9.81
N CYS A 139 -16.89 -11.14 -9.10
CA CYS A 139 -16.16 -12.41 -9.14
C CYS A 139 -16.05 -13.00 -10.56
N GLU A 140 -17.12 -13.00 -11.34
CA GLU A 140 -17.09 -13.49 -12.73
C GLU A 140 -16.20 -12.62 -13.63
N VAL A 141 -16.20 -11.30 -13.40
CA VAL A 141 -15.37 -10.35 -14.14
C VAL A 141 -13.90 -10.56 -13.83
N ILE A 142 -13.56 -10.76 -12.54
CA ILE A 142 -12.21 -11.06 -12.09
C ILE A 142 -11.73 -12.40 -12.66
N GLU A 143 -12.58 -13.46 -12.63
CA GLU A 143 -12.25 -14.76 -13.25
C GLU A 143 -11.90 -14.60 -14.74
N ARG A 144 -12.72 -13.85 -15.48
CA ARG A 144 -12.46 -13.59 -16.90
C ARG A 144 -11.16 -12.81 -17.11
N GLY A 145 -10.88 -11.82 -16.27
CA GLY A 145 -9.61 -11.09 -16.29
C GLY A 145 -8.42 -12.02 -16.07
N LEU A 146 -8.52 -12.91 -15.10
CA LEU A 146 -7.50 -13.91 -14.80
C LEU A 146 -7.25 -14.85 -15.99
N GLU A 147 -8.31 -15.32 -16.66
CA GLU A 147 -8.18 -16.15 -17.88
C GLU A 147 -7.43 -15.43 -19.00
N ILE A 148 -7.71 -14.13 -19.20
CA ILE A 148 -7.02 -13.30 -20.19
C ILE A 148 -5.53 -13.12 -19.85
N LEU A 149 -5.22 -12.95 -18.58
CA LEU A 149 -3.85 -12.70 -18.11
C LEU A 149 -3.02 -13.98 -17.98
N ASP A 150 -3.64 -15.15 -17.89
CA ASP A 150 -2.93 -16.39 -17.61
C ASP A 150 -1.83 -16.80 -18.62
N PRO A 151 -1.91 -16.47 -19.92
CA PRO A 151 -0.79 -16.71 -20.83
C PRO A 151 0.50 -15.95 -20.44
N LEU A 152 0.40 -14.86 -19.67
CA LEU A 152 1.55 -14.06 -19.24
C LEU A 152 2.27 -14.72 -18.06
N PRO A 153 3.61 -14.68 -18.00
CA PRO A 153 4.36 -15.05 -16.80
C PRO A 153 3.95 -14.21 -15.59
N ALA A 154 4.08 -14.76 -14.37
CA ALA A 154 3.76 -14.05 -13.14
C ALA A 154 4.58 -12.75 -13.00
N GLU A 155 5.83 -12.77 -13.45
CA GLU A 155 6.71 -11.60 -13.49
C GLU A 155 6.13 -10.44 -14.32
N ASN A 156 5.61 -10.73 -15.52
CA ASN A 156 5.03 -9.70 -16.38
C ASN A 156 3.76 -9.10 -15.76
N ILE A 157 2.97 -9.91 -15.07
CA ILE A 157 1.77 -9.44 -14.36
C ILE A 157 2.18 -8.52 -13.19
N ALA A 158 3.20 -8.93 -12.41
CA ALA A 158 3.71 -8.12 -11.31
C ALA A 158 4.25 -6.76 -11.78
N GLN A 159 4.99 -6.72 -12.88
CA GLN A 159 5.50 -5.47 -13.46
C GLN A 159 4.36 -4.57 -13.96
N MET A 160 3.32 -5.15 -14.56
CA MET A 160 2.15 -4.39 -15.01
C MET A 160 1.37 -3.79 -13.83
N VAL A 161 1.17 -4.56 -12.75
CA VAL A 161 0.56 -4.06 -11.51
C VAL A 161 1.41 -2.95 -10.91
N GLY A 162 2.73 -3.15 -10.83
CA GLY A 162 3.64 -2.15 -10.30
C GLY A 162 3.60 -0.83 -11.07
N LEU A 163 3.50 -0.89 -12.40
CA LEU A 163 3.30 0.30 -13.24
C LEU A 163 1.97 1.02 -12.96
N ILE A 164 0.88 0.28 -12.76
CA ILE A 164 -0.43 0.87 -12.43
C ILE A 164 -0.38 1.57 -11.07
N VAL A 165 0.29 0.97 -10.09
CA VAL A 165 0.51 1.58 -8.77
C VAL A 165 1.35 2.84 -8.89
N GLU A 166 2.43 2.80 -9.68
CA GLU A 166 3.28 3.97 -9.94
C GLU A 166 2.50 5.12 -10.59
N LEU A 167 1.59 4.82 -11.53
CA LEU A 167 0.73 5.82 -12.16
C LEU A 167 -0.25 6.43 -11.15
N GLY A 168 -0.92 5.60 -10.34
CA GLY A 168 -1.86 6.08 -9.33
C GLY A 168 -1.19 6.98 -8.27
N ALA A 169 0.02 6.60 -7.82
CA ALA A 169 0.78 7.39 -6.86
C ALA A 169 1.15 8.79 -7.38
N ARG A 170 1.37 8.95 -8.68
CA ARG A 170 1.66 10.25 -9.31
C ARG A 170 0.43 11.15 -9.39
N ASP A 171 -0.73 10.57 -9.68
CA ASP A 171 -1.99 11.31 -9.78
C ASP A 171 -2.38 11.92 -8.42
N GLU A 172 -2.18 11.17 -7.33
CA GLU A 172 -2.41 11.65 -5.95
C GLU A 172 -1.49 12.83 -5.58
N GLU A 173 -0.23 12.82 -6.02
CA GLU A 173 0.71 13.92 -5.78
C GLU A 173 0.31 15.20 -6.52
N GLU A 174 -0.21 15.08 -7.74
CA GLU A 174 -0.71 16.22 -8.51
C GLU A 174 -1.94 16.83 -7.83
N GLU A 175 -2.84 16.01 -7.29
CA GLU A 175 -4.01 16.47 -6.53
C GLU A 175 -3.59 17.26 -5.26
N VAL A 176 -2.69 16.68 -4.45
CA VAL A 176 -2.16 17.33 -3.23
C VAL A 176 -1.38 18.61 -3.56
N ALA A 177 -0.59 18.62 -4.64
CA ALA A 177 0.12 19.81 -5.10
C ALA A 177 -0.85 20.90 -5.58
N SER A 178 -2.00 20.53 -6.16
CA SER A 178 -3.03 21.49 -6.56
C SER A 178 -3.73 22.12 -5.35
N GLU A 179 -4.04 21.34 -4.31
CA GLU A 179 -4.71 21.82 -3.10
C GLU A 179 -3.80 22.70 -2.24
N GLY A 180 -2.49 22.41 -2.20
CA GLY A 180 -1.49 23.21 -1.49
C GLY A 180 -1.21 24.60 -2.07
N THR A 181 -1.75 24.93 -3.25
CA THR A 181 -1.61 26.26 -3.89
C THR A 181 -2.81 27.19 -3.68
N ALA A 182 -3.85 26.73 -2.96
CA ALA A 182 -5.08 27.47 -2.74
C ALA A 182 -5.14 28.28 -1.41
N GLU A 183 -4.02 28.44 -0.70
CA GLU A 183 -3.92 29.25 0.54
C GLU A 183 -3.12 30.55 0.38
#